data_AF-A0A813ES39-F1
#
_entry.id   AF-A0A813ES39-F1
#
_cell.length_a   1.000
_cell.length_b   1.000
_cell.length_c   1.000
_cell.angle_alpha   90.00
_cell.angle_beta   90.00
_cell.angle_gamma   90.00
#
_symmetry.space_group_name_H-M   'P 1'
#
loop_
_entity.id
_entity.type
_entity.pdbx_description
1 polymer ?
#
loop_
_entity_poly.entity_id
_entity_poly.type
_entity_poly.pdbx_seq_one_letter_code
_entity_poly.pdbx_strand_id
1 'polypeptide(L)'
;ELSKKCHQVIADNFRWADDLNNARHDFPCLHEDVLDLVAPGTWRDQDCFQQKKTSIYSSLLIMRPPCNTHGVLCPGLGSVDLDTSGLPCTDNSRIKAGRQHEEGPTGPLFIIWALRLKRLSIRMAILENTPDISMQIIYFLLYDMYDVFPIPVDLADVGHAGASRARVYILVVLRGQFRQLCDPIVLYQQIATAIKATSATQPADYMTAGPLEIQLEASEVARIRSVPFRPNTLDLTYLLNEREVSAIHELDDTYRAKGLGGTNAQQESLLLLRR
;
A
#
# COMPACT_ATOMS: atom_id res chain seq x y z
N GLU A 1 13.08 -7.97 1.46
CA GLU A 1 12.94 -9.34 2.00
C GLU A 1 11.63 -9.49 2.77
N LEU A 2 10.74 -10.36 2.30
CA LEU A 2 9.58 -10.79 3.08
C LEU A 2 10.09 -11.66 4.23
N SER A 3 9.89 -11.24 5.47
CA SER A 3 10.26 -12.07 6.61
C SER A 3 9.46 -13.39 6.58
N LYS A 4 10.00 -14.48 7.15
CA LYS A 4 9.25 -15.75 7.32
C LYS A 4 7.87 -15.55 7.97
N LYS A 5 7.68 -14.47 8.75
CA LYS A 5 6.40 -14.09 9.34
C LYS A 5 5.36 -13.68 8.30
N CYS A 6 5.76 -13.04 7.19
CA CYS A 6 4.85 -12.62 6.13
C CYS A 6 4.26 -13.82 5.38
N HIS A 7 5.07 -14.87 5.14
CA HIS A 7 4.59 -16.11 4.51
C HIS A 7 3.52 -16.80 5.36
N GLN A 8 3.70 -16.81 6.69
CA GLN A 8 2.73 -17.40 7.60
C GLN A 8 1.37 -16.70 7.51
N VAL A 9 1.35 -15.36 7.44
CA VAL A 9 0.08 -14.60 7.31
C VAL A 9 -0.66 -14.94 6.01
N ILE A 10 0.06 -15.10 4.90
CA ILE A 10 -0.56 -15.49 3.62
C ILE A 10 -1.14 -16.90 3.73
N ALA A 11 -0.39 -17.85 4.30
CA ALA A 11 -0.86 -19.21 4.50
C ALA A 11 -2.07 -19.29 5.45
N ASP A 12 -2.07 -18.49 6.52
CA ASP A 12 -3.17 -18.43 7.49
C ASP A 12 -4.44 -17.84 6.87
N ASN A 13 -4.31 -16.77 6.09
CA ASN A 13 -5.44 -16.18 5.36
C ASN A 13 -6.05 -17.16 4.35
N PHE A 14 -5.20 -17.94 3.66
CA PHE A 14 -5.67 -18.96 2.72
C PHE A 14 -6.42 -20.09 3.43
N ARG A 15 -5.89 -20.60 4.54
CA ARG A 15 -6.56 -21.61 5.39
C ARG A 15 -7.89 -21.09 5.92
N TRP A 16 -7.91 -19.86 6.42
CA TRP A 16 -9.13 -19.22 6.92
C TRP A 16 -10.19 -19.12 5.82
N ALA A 17 -9.81 -18.75 4.59
CA ALA A 17 -10.73 -18.71 3.46
C ALA A 17 -11.25 -20.11 3.08
N ASP A 18 -10.41 -21.13 3.11
CA ASP A 18 -10.82 -22.51 2.87
C ASP A 18 -11.82 -23.00 3.93
N ASP A 19 -11.53 -22.74 5.20
CA ASP A 19 -12.40 -23.10 6.33
C ASP A 19 -13.76 -22.40 6.22
N LEU A 20 -13.77 -21.09 5.90
CA LEU A 20 -14.99 -20.31 5.75
C LEU A 20 -15.87 -20.80 4.59
N ASN A 21 -15.26 -21.26 3.51
CA ASN A 21 -15.97 -21.73 2.31
C ASN A 21 -16.20 -23.25 2.30
N ASN A 22 -15.77 -23.98 3.33
CA ASN A 22 -15.72 -25.44 3.36
C ASN A 22 -15.08 -26.02 2.09
N ALA A 23 -14.01 -25.36 1.64
CA ALA A 23 -13.25 -25.74 0.46
C ALA A 23 -11.89 -26.31 0.88
N ARG A 24 -11.19 -26.96 -0.06
CA ARG A 24 -9.81 -27.41 0.11
C ARG A 24 -9.06 -27.11 -1.18
N HIS A 25 -8.48 -25.92 -1.25
CA HIS A 25 -7.65 -25.54 -2.39
C HIS A 25 -6.21 -25.95 -2.12
N ASP A 26 -5.44 -26.18 -3.18
CA ASP A 26 -3.99 -26.37 -3.05
C ASP A 26 -3.35 -25.09 -2.50
N PHE A 27 -2.35 -25.24 -1.63
CA PHE A 27 -1.65 -24.07 -1.08
C PHE A 27 -1.03 -23.23 -2.22
N PRO A 28 -1.11 -21.90 -2.13
CA PRO A 28 -0.53 -21.04 -3.15
C PRO A 28 1.00 -21.20 -3.18
N CYS A 29 1.57 -21.09 -4.38
CA CYS A 29 3.02 -21.01 -4.51
C CYS A 29 3.52 -19.67 -3.95
N LEU A 30 4.40 -19.72 -2.95
CA LEU A 30 5.07 -18.56 -2.39
C LEU A 30 6.49 -18.50 -2.94
N HIS A 31 6.71 -17.63 -3.92
CA HIS A 31 8.03 -17.37 -4.49
C HIS A 31 8.78 -16.30 -3.69
N GLU A 32 10.09 -16.21 -3.92
CA GLU A 32 10.96 -15.21 -3.26
C GLU A 32 10.80 -13.83 -3.91
N ASP A 33 11.90 -13.22 -4.37
CA ASP A 33 11.88 -11.87 -4.92
C ASP A 33 11.46 -11.89 -6.40
N VAL A 34 10.79 -10.84 -6.87
CA VAL A 34 10.51 -10.70 -8.31
C VAL A 34 11.82 -10.55 -9.10
N LEU A 35 12.91 -10.13 -8.46
CA LEU A 35 14.25 -10.11 -9.07
C LEU A 35 14.71 -11.51 -9.51
N ASP A 36 14.23 -12.57 -8.85
CA ASP A 36 14.60 -13.96 -9.15
C ASP A 36 13.92 -14.50 -10.42
N LEU A 37 13.11 -13.67 -11.09
CA LEU A 37 12.53 -14.02 -12.38
C LEU A 37 13.51 -13.88 -13.55
N VAL A 38 14.72 -13.37 -13.29
CA VAL A 38 15.82 -13.33 -14.27
C VAL A 38 17.11 -13.82 -13.60
N ALA A 39 18.07 -14.25 -14.41
CA ALA A 39 19.31 -14.80 -13.88
C ALA A 39 20.12 -13.74 -13.09
N PRO A 40 20.79 -14.11 -11.98
CA PRO A 40 21.71 -13.22 -11.28
C PRO A 40 22.78 -12.65 -12.22
N GLY A 41 23.12 -11.38 -12.04
CA GLY A 41 24.10 -10.69 -12.90
C GLY A 41 23.58 -10.25 -14.27
N THR A 42 22.27 -10.33 -14.51
CA THR A 42 21.63 -9.82 -15.75
C THR A 42 21.92 -8.34 -15.98
N TRP A 43 22.07 -7.53 -14.93
CA TRP A 43 22.47 -6.12 -15.02
C TRP A 43 23.53 -5.81 -13.95
N ARG A 44 24.13 -4.62 -14.03
CA ARG A 44 25.04 -4.09 -13.01
C ARG A 44 24.40 -2.91 -12.28
N ASP A 45 24.75 -2.70 -11.02
CA ASP A 45 24.13 -1.64 -10.20
C ASP A 45 24.37 -0.24 -10.76
N GLN A 46 25.55 -0.02 -11.37
CA GLN A 46 25.94 1.22 -12.02
C GLN A 46 25.31 1.46 -13.40
N ASP A 47 24.63 0.47 -13.97
CA ASP A 47 23.94 0.64 -15.25
C ASP A 47 22.79 1.63 -15.06
N CYS A 48 22.58 2.52 -16.05
CA CYS A 48 21.40 3.39 -16.03
C CYS A 48 20.12 2.58 -16.27
N PHE A 49 18.96 3.17 -15.98
CA PHE A 49 17.66 2.51 -16.12
C PHE A 49 17.45 1.90 -17.52
N GLN A 50 17.87 2.62 -18.56
CA GLN A 50 17.74 2.15 -19.94
C GLN A 50 18.65 0.96 -20.27
N GLN A 51 19.87 0.94 -19.72
CA GLN A 51 20.78 -0.20 -19.86
C GLN A 51 20.22 -1.42 -19.12
N LYS A 52 19.76 -1.24 -17.88
CA LYS A 52 19.07 -2.28 -17.09
C LYS A 52 17.88 -2.85 -17.87
N LYS A 53 17.03 -1.98 -18.45
CA LYS A 53 15.89 -2.38 -19.29
C LYS A 53 16.31 -3.26 -20.44
N THR A 54 17.34 -2.85 -21.18
CA THR A 54 17.84 -3.58 -22.34
C THR A 54 18.35 -4.97 -21.95
N SER A 55 19.16 -5.06 -20.89
CA SER A 55 19.71 -6.34 -20.41
C SER A 55 18.62 -7.28 -19.89
N ILE A 56 17.68 -6.76 -19.09
CA ILE A 56 16.55 -7.53 -18.56
C ILE A 56 15.62 -8.01 -19.67
N TYR A 57 15.26 -7.15 -20.65
CA TYR A 57 14.39 -7.58 -21.74
C TYR A 57 15.03 -8.62 -22.67
N SER A 58 16.36 -8.66 -22.71
CA SER A 58 17.14 -9.64 -23.49
C SER A 58 17.42 -10.94 -22.72
N SER A 59 17.22 -10.99 -21.40
CA SER A 59 17.47 -12.18 -20.58
C SER A 59 16.34 -13.22 -20.71
N LEU A 60 16.53 -14.45 -20.25
CA LEU A 60 15.44 -15.42 -20.17
C LEU A 60 14.60 -15.19 -18.89
N LEU A 61 13.27 -15.32 -19.03
CA LEU A 61 12.37 -15.25 -17.88
C LEU A 61 12.33 -16.64 -17.24
N ILE A 62 12.65 -16.71 -15.95
CA ILE A 62 12.68 -17.94 -15.18
C ILE A 62 11.24 -18.37 -14.90
N MET A 63 10.72 -19.31 -15.69
CA MET A 63 9.33 -19.79 -15.60
C MET A 63 9.05 -20.67 -14.39
N ARG A 64 10.11 -21.20 -13.75
CA ARG A 64 10.00 -22.12 -12.61
C ARG A 64 10.84 -21.64 -11.43
N PRO A 65 10.45 -20.55 -10.75
CA PRO A 65 11.19 -20.05 -9.60
C PRO A 65 11.10 -21.00 -8.40
N PRO A 66 12.07 -20.96 -7.48
CA PRO A 66 11.98 -21.63 -6.18
C PRO A 66 10.70 -21.27 -5.45
N CYS A 67 10.05 -22.25 -4.83
CA CYS A 67 8.82 -22.07 -4.09
C CYS A 67 9.02 -22.45 -2.62
N ASN A 68 8.80 -21.50 -1.72
CA ASN A 68 8.89 -21.67 -0.28
C ASN A 68 7.80 -22.60 0.27
N THR A 69 6.64 -22.65 -0.39
CA THR A 69 5.53 -23.54 0.03
C THR A 69 5.87 -25.01 -0.24
N HIS A 70 6.35 -25.32 -1.44
CA HIS A 70 6.52 -26.70 -1.90
C HIS A 70 7.95 -27.23 -1.77
N GLY A 71 8.93 -26.35 -1.48
CA GLY A 71 10.35 -26.71 -1.40
C GLY A 71 10.97 -27.17 -2.72
N VAL A 72 10.33 -26.87 -3.85
CA VAL A 72 10.75 -27.28 -5.21
C VAL A 72 10.57 -26.13 -6.21
N LEU A 73 11.08 -26.32 -7.43
CA LEU A 73 10.86 -25.40 -8.56
C LEU A 73 9.43 -25.59 -9.12
N CYS A 74 8.50 -24.75 -8.66
CA CYS A 74 7.10 -24.80 -9.11
C CYS A 74 6.92 -24.11 -10.46
N PRO A 75 5.89 -24.48 -11.26
CA PRO A 75 5.58 -23.84 -12.54
C PRO A 75 4.97 -22.42 -12.39
N GLY A 76 5.33 -21.70 -11.32
CA GLY A 76 4.54 -20.63 -10.71
C GLY A 76 4.36 -19.33 -11.50
N LEU A 77 4.87 -19.26 -12.73
CA LEU A 77 4.55 -18.18 -13.67
C LEU A 77 3.71 -18.68 -14.85
N GLY A 78 2.81 -19.62 -14.60
CA GLY A 78 1.81 -20.02 -15.59
C GLY A 78 1.07 -18.82 -16.18
N SER A 79 0.40 -19.04 -17.31
CA SER A 79 -0.48 -18.02 -17.86
C SER A 79 -1.57 -17.70 -16.83
N VAL A 80 -1.64 -16.43 -16.43
CA VAL A 80 -2.69 -15.89 -15.57
C VAL A 80 -3.46 -14.83 -16.34
N ASP A 81 -4.77 -14.78 -16.12
CA ASP A 81 -5.61 -13.76 -16.73
C ASP A 81 -5.47 -12.40 -16.03
N LEU A 82 -5.21 -12.44 -14.71
CA LEU A 82 -5.10 -11.28 -13.84
C LEU A 82 -3.83 -11.33 -13.00
N ASP A 83 -3.05 -10.26 -13.02
CA ASP A 83 -1.94 -10.01 -12.09
C ASP A 83 -2.31 -8.90 -11.11
N THR A 84 -2.07 -9.10 -9.81
CA THR A 84 -2.22 -8.05 -8.80
C THR A 84 -0.90 -7.88 -8.08
N SER A 85 -0.31 -6.70 -8.18
CA SER A 85 1.05 -6.43 -7.70
C SER A 85 1.09 -5.16 -6.84
N GLY A 86 1.96 -5.15 -5.84
CA GLY A 86 2.31 -3.96 -5.06
C GLY A 86 3.83 -3.81 -5.04
N LEU A 87 4.37 -2.99 -5.95
CA LEU A 87 5.82 -2.83 -6.11
C LEU A 87 6.36 -1.77 -5.14
N PRO A 88 7.50 -2.01 -4.47
CA PRO A 88 8.08 -1.02 -3.58
C PRO A 88 8.51 0.22 -4.37
N CYS A 89 8.24 1.39 -3.79
CA CYS A 89 8.43 2.70 -4.44
C CYS A 89 9.29 3.63 -3.55
N THR A 90 10.22 3.04 -2.80
CA THR A 90 11.03 3.75 -1.80
C THR A 90 11.91 4.84 -2.41
N ASP A 91 12.28 4.71 -3.68
CA ASP A 91 13.14 5.67 -4.39
C ASP A 91 12.41 6.93 -4.88
N ASN A 92 11.08 6.89 -4.91
CA ASN A 92 10.23 8.04 -5.25
C ASN A 92 9.72 8.79 -4.00
N SER A 93 9.95 8.25 -2.79
CA SER A 93 9.44 8.83 -1.55
C SER A 93 9.91 10.27 -1.34
N ARG A 94 8.98 11.15 -0.97
CA ARG A 94 9.30 12.57 -0.75
C ARG A 94 10.28 12.84 0.36
N ILE A 95 10.32 11.93 1.34
CA ILE A 95 11.11 12.03 2.58
C ILE A 95 12.59 11.74 2.32
N LYS A 96 12.94 10.96 1.29
CA LYS A 96 14.32 10.58 0.99
C LYS A 96 15.04 11.76 0.30
N ALA A 97 16.05 12.33 0.96
CA ALA A 97 16.97 13.27 0.33
C ALA A 97 17.75 12.55 -0.79
N GLY A 98 17.89 13.18 -1.96
CA GLY A 98 18.54 12.57 -3.11
C GLY A 98 17.72 11.44 -3.75
N ARG A 99 16.48 11.74 -4.15
CA ARG A 99 15.62 10.78 -4.86
C ARG A 99 16.32 10.30 -6.12
N GLN A 100 16.40 8.97 -6.25
CA GLN A 100 17.00 8.33 -7.42
C GLN A 100 15.95 7.95 -8.46
N HIS A 101 14.67 8.00 -8.11
CA HIS A 101 13.56 7.68 -9.01
C HIS A 101 13.78 6.31 -9.68
N GLU A 102 13.63 6.21 -11.01
CA GLU A 102 13.87 4.99 -11.79
C GLU A 102 15.31 4.47 -11.72
N GLU A 103 16.29 5.34 -11.44
CA GLU A 103 17.70 4.96 -11.33
C GLU A 103 18.02 4.28 -10.00
N GLY A 104 17.07 4.28 -9.06
CA GLY A 104 17.20 3.65 -7.76
C GLY A 104 17.20 2.11 -7.80
N PRO A 105 17.50 1.46 -6.67
CA PRO A 105 17.48 0.00 -6.53
C PRO A 105 16.13 -0.65 -6.83
N THR A 106 15.02 0.09 -6.76
CA THR A 106 13.69 -0.44 -7.10
C THR A 106 13.39 -0.45 -8.60
N GLY A 107 14.18 0.26 -9.43
CA GLY A 107 13.99 0.34 -10.89
C GLY A 107 13.88 -1.03 -11.59
N PRO A 108 14.82 -1.98 -11.36
CA PRO A 108 14.75 -3.33 -11.92
C PRO A 108 13.45 -4.09 -11.63
N LEU A 109 12.81 -3.86 -10.48
CA LEU A 109 11.54 -4.52 -10.12
C LEU A 109 10.43 -4.17 -11.12
N PHE A 110 10.31 -2.89 -11.48
CA PHE A 110 9.32 -2.43 -12.46
C PHE A 110 9.61 -3.00 -13.85
N ILE A 111 10.89 -3.09 -14.23
CA ILE A 111 11.31 -3.64 -15.53
C ILE A 111 10.96 -5.13 -15.61
N ILE A 112 11.27 -5.92 -14.57
CA ILE A 112 11.02 -7.36 -14.55
C ILE A 112 9.52 -7.65 -14.46
N TRP A 113 8.77 -6.88 -13.68
CA TRP A 113 7.31 -6.95 -13.68
C TRP A 113 6.74 -6.68 -15.08
N ALA A 114 7.17 -5.62 -15.75
CA ALA A 114 6.72 -5.32 -17.11
C ALA A 114 7.15 -6.39 -18.13
N LEU A 115 8.35 -6.95 -17.99
CA LEU A 115 8.83 -8.07 -18.81
C LEU A 115 7.91 -9.29 -18.66
N ARG A 116 7.53 -9.64 -17.42
CA ARG A 116 6.61 -10.75 -17.13
C ARG A 116 5.27 -10.52 -17.81
N LEU A 117 4.66 -9.35 -17.62
CA LEU A 117 3.38 -9.01 -18.28
C LEU A 117 3.46 -9.20 -19.79
N LYS A 118 4.50 -8.63 -20.42
CA LYS A 118 4.68 -8.72 -21.88
C LYS A 118 4.89 -10.14 -22.38
N ARG A 119 5.79 -10.90 -21.74
CA ARG A 119 6.13 -12.27 -22.19
C ARG A 119 5.00 -13.25 -22.01
N LEU A 120 4.23 -13.10 -20.94
CA LEU A 120 3.10 -13.98 -20.65
C LEU A 120 1.80 -13.48 -21.26
N SER A 121 1.81 -12.29 -21.89
CA SER A 121 0.62 -11.62 -22.43
C SER A 121 -0.53 -11.62 -21.41
N ILE A 122 -0.20 -11.29 -20.16
CA ILE A 122 -1.18 -11.26 -19.07
C ILE A 122 -2.26 -10.25 -19.44
N ARG A 123 -3.52 -10.70 -19.45
CA ARG A 123 -4.60 -9.91 -20.05
C ARG A 123 -4.87 -8.63 -19.25
N MET A 124 -4.88 -8.74 -17.93
CA MET A 124 -5.11 -7.62 -17.04
C MET A 124 -4.10 -7.64 -15.89
N ALA A 125 -3.61 -6.47 -15.50
CA ALA A 125 -2.82 -6.31 -14.29
C ALA A 125 -3.29 -5.09 -13.49
N ILE A 126 -3.22 -5.18 -12.16
CA ILE A 126 -3.52 -4.10 -11.23
C ILE A 126 -2.26 -3.88 -10.39
N LEU A 127 -1.66 -2.70 -10.53
CA LEU A 127 -0.52 -2.30 -9.71
C LEU A 127 -0.99 -1.29 -8.65
N GLU A 128 -0.95 -1.68 -7.38
CA GLU A 128 -1.12 -0.77 -6.25
C GLU A 128 0.20 -0.04 -5.96
N ASN A 129 0.13 1.28 -5.76
CA ASN A 129 1.27 2.07 -5.35
C ASN A 129 0.89 3.35 -4.59
N THR A 130 1.90 4.08 -4.11
CA THR A 130 1.70 5.44 -3.59
C THR A 130 1.45 6.43 -4.73
N PRO A 131 0.74 7.55 -4.49
CA PRO A 131 0.49 8.57 -5.52
C PRO A 131 1.75 9.24 -6.10
N ASP A 132 2.91 9.07 -5.44
CA ASP A 132 4.20 9.64 -5.89
C ASP A 132 4.91 8.76 -6.95
N ILE A 133 4.32 7.64 -7.38
CA ILE A 133 4.86 6.82 -8.46
C ILE A 133 4.98 7.62 -9.77
N SER A 134 6.12 7.50 -10.45
CA SER A 134 6.30 8.10 -11.78
C SER A 134 5.55 7.31 -12.85
N MET A 135 4.39 7.84 -13.26
CA MET A 135 3.59 7.24 -14.33
C MET A 135 4.35 7.17 -15.67
N GLN A 136 5.33 8.06 -15.90
CA GLN A 136 6.15 8.05 -17.10
C GLN A 136 6.91 6.73 -17.26
N ILE A 137 7.38 6.13 -16.16
CA ILE A 137 8.06 4.82 -16.18
C ILE A 137 7.09 3.73 -16.65
N ILE A 138 5.88 3.72 -16.10
CA ILE A 138 4.85 2.73 -16.45
C ILE A 138 4.49 2.83 -17.93
N TYR A 139 4.23 4.04 -18.42
CA TYR A 139 3.99 4.27 -19.85
C TYR A 139 5.19 3.84 -20.70
N PHE A 140 6.41 4.19 -20.28
CA PHE A 140 7.62 3.82 -21.00
C PHE A 140 7.88 2.31 -21.10
N LEU A 141 7.42 1.54 -20.12
CA LEU A 141 7.59 0.08 -20.09
C LEU A 141 6.49 -0.68 -20.83
N LEU A 142 5.25 -0.18 -20.79
CA LEU A 142 4.06 -0.97 -21.14
C LEU A 142 3.16 -0.36 -22.24
N TYR A 143 3.25 0.95 -22.52
CA TYR A 143 2.29 1.65 -23.38
C TYR A 143 2.26 1.16 -24.84
N ASP A 144 3.27 0.45 -25.31
CA ASP A 144 3.29 -0.17 -26.63
C ASP A 144 2.30 -1.35 -26.75
N MET A 145 2.04 -2.09 -25.66
CA MET A 145 1.18 -3.27 -25.67
C MET A 145 -0.10 -3.12 -24.84
N TYR A 146 -0.09 -2.23 -23.85
CA TYR A 146 -1.16 -2.12 -22.86
C TYR A 146 -1.76 -0.73 -22.83
N ASP A 147 -3.06 -0.66 -22.54
CA ASP A 147 -3.72 0.56 -22.08
C ASP A 147 -3.56 0.66 -20.55
N VAL A 148 -3.29 1.87 -20.06
CA VAL A 148 -2.93 2.14 -18.67
C VAL A 148 -3.87 3.19 -18.10
N PHE A 149 -4.57 2.84 -17.02
CA PHE A 149 -5.57 3.67 -16.35
C PHE A 149 -5.16 3.87 -14.87
N PRO A 150 -4.54 5.01 -14.52
CA PRO A 150 -4.28 5.33 -13.12
C PRO A 150 -5.56 5.77 -12.42
N ILE A 151 -5.90 5.11 -11.32
CA ILE A 151 -7.08 5.38 -10.50
C ILE A 151 -6.59 5.84 -9.11
N PRO A 152 -6.57 7.15 -8.84
CA PRO A 152 -6.29 7.66 -7.50
C PRO A 152 -7.40 7.24 -6.55
N VAL A 153 -7.02 6.76 -5.36
CA VAL A 153 -7.93 6.26 -4.34
C VAL A 153 -7.52 6.84 -2.99
N ASP A 154 -8.47 7.39 -2.24
CA ASP A 154 -8.30 7.75 -0.84
C ASP A 154 -9.38 7.07 0.01
N LEU A 155 -9.03 6.73 1.25
CA LEU A 155 -10.01 6.22 2.23
C LEU A 155 -11.09 7.26 2.52
N ALA A 156 -10.77 8.55 2.42
CA ALA A 156 -11.74 9.64 2.53
C ALA A 156 -12.83 9.60 1.44
N ASP A 157 -12.57 8.96 0.30
CA ASP A 157 -13.54 8.82 -0.79
C ASP A 157 -14.67 7.87 -0.43
N VAL A 158 -14.44 6.94 0.51
CA VAL A 158 -15.41 5.92 0.95
C VAL A 158 -15.87 6.14 2.39
N GLY A 159 -15.76 7.38 2.89
CA GLY A 159 -16.27 7.76 4.22
C GLY A 159 -15.30 7.49 5.38
N HIS A 160 -14.06 7.13 5.07
CA HIS A 160 -13.01 6.85 6.05
C HIS A 160 -11.99 7.99 6.18
N ALA A 161 -12.48 9.21 6.42
CA ALA A 161 -11.66 10.42 6.44
C ALA A 161 -10.68 10.53 7.63
N GLY A 162 -10.85 9.73 8.69
CA GLY A 162 -9.94 9.70 9.83
C GLY A 162 -8.64 8.92 9.58
N ALA A 163 -8.55 8.20 8.46
CA ALA A 163 -7.32 7.51 8.05
C ALA A 163 -6.82 8.07 6.72
N SER A 164 -5.62 8.68 6.72
CA SER A 164 -4.97 9.11 5.48
C SER A 164 -4.15 7.97 4.89
N ARG A 165 -4.65 7.38 3.81
CA ARG A 165 -3.94 6.34 3.06
C ARG A 165 -4.21 6.46 1.57
N ALA A 166 -3.83 7.60 0.99
CA ALA A 166 -3.89 7.81 -0.45
C ALA A 166 -3.05 6.76 -1.17
N ARG A 167 -3.62 6.19 -2.24
CA ARG A 167 -3.02 5.21 -3.13
C ARG A 167 -3.38 5.54 -4.57
N VAL A 168 -2.66 4.92 -5.50
CA VAL A 168 -3.05 4.85 -6.90
C VAL A 168 -3.08 3.38 -7.30
N TYR A 169 -4.20 2.97 -7.89
CA TYR A 169 -4.31 1.68 -8.55
C TYR A 169 -4.14 1.89 -10.04
N ILE A 170 -3.12 1.28 -10.62
CA ILE A 170 -2.83 1.40 -12.05
C ILE A 170 -3.37 0.14 -12.71
N LEU A 171 -4.51 0.27 -13.38
CA LEU A 171 -5.09 -0.79 -14.19
C LEU A 171 -4.37 -0.83 -15.54
N VAL A 172 -3.83 -1.98 -15.88
CA VAL A 172 -3.09 -2.24 -17.11
C VAL A 172 -3.82 -3.34 -17.87
N VAL A 173 -4.26 -3.08 -19.09
CA VAL A 173 -5.05 -4.05 -19.88
C VAL A 173 -4.47 -4.23 -21.28
N LEU A 174 -4.36 -5.49 -21.70
CA LEU A 174 -3.76 -5.87 -22.98
C LEU A 174 -4.64 -5.38 -24.13
N ARG A 175 -4.06 -4.61 -25.05
CA ARG A 175 -4.81 -4.02 -26.17
C ARG A 175 -5.47 -5.09 -27.03
N GLY A 176 -6.70 -4.82 -27.44
CA GLY A 176 -7.50 -5.72 -28.28
C GLY A 176 -8.12 -6.91 -27.55
N GLN A 177 -7.82 -7.13 -26.27
CA GLN A 177 -8.46 -8.19 -25.47
C GLN A 177 -9.69 -7.70 -24.70
N PHE A 178 -9.82 -6.39 -24.49
CA PHE A 178 -10.90 -5.79 -23.71
C PHE A 178 -11.61 -4.69 -24.49
N ARG A 179 -12.91 -4.55 -24.23
CA ARG A 179 -13.70 -3.40 -24.63
C ARG A 179 -14.01 -2.57 -23.40
N GLN A 180 -13.52 -1.33 -23.36
CA GLN A 180 -13.85 -0.39 -22.30
C GLN A 180 -15.33 -0.03 -22.38
N LEU A 181 -16.11 -0.39 -21.36
CA LEU A 181 -17.54 -0.07 -21.26
C LEU A 181 -17.77 1.30 -20.60
N CYS A 182 -16.88 1.69 -19.70
CA CYS A 182 -16.91 2.96 -18.97
C CYS A 182 -15.48 3.41 -18.64
N ASP A 183 -15.32 4.69 -18.35
CA ASP A 183 -14.06 5.21 -17.81
C ASP A 183 -13.86 4.70 -16.36
N PRO A 184 -12.74 4.01 -16.06
CA PRO A 184 -12.50 3.44 -14.73
C PRO A 184 -12.48 4.48 -13.60
N ILE A 185 -12.01 5.71 -13.86
CA ILE A 185 -11.96 6.79 -12.88
C ILE A 185 -13.37 7.28 -12.59
N VAL A 186 -14.18 7.49 -13.64
CA VAL A 186 -15.58 7.90 -13.48
C VAL A 186 -16.37 6.83 -12.72
N LEU A 187 -16.20 5.56 -13.06
CA LEU A 187 -16.85 4.45 -12.36
C LEU A 187 -16.45 4.42 -10.88
N TYR A 188 -15.15 4.54 -10.58
CA TYR A 188 -14.66 4.61 -9.21
C TYR A 188 -15.32 5.75 -8.43
N GLN A 189 -15.35 6.96 -8.99
CA GLN A 189 -15.95 8.13 -8.33
C GLN A 189 -17.45 7.94 -8.05
N GLN A 190 -18.19 7.33 -8.97
CA GLN A 190 -19.61 7.02 -8.77
C GLN A 190 -19.81 6.01 -7.63
N ILE A 191 -19.03 4.93 -7.60
CA ILE A 191 -19.09 3.92 -6.54
C ILE A 191 -18.69 4.53 -5.19
N ALA A 192 -17.59 5.28 -5.15
CA ALA A 192 -17.09 5.91 -3.94
C ALA A 192 -18.11 6.90 -3.37
N THR A 193 -18.74 7.71 -4.24
CA THR A 193 -19.82 8.63 -3.83
C THR A 193 -21.00 7.88 -3.20
N ALA A 194 -21.41 6.76 -3.80
CA ALA A 194 -22.49 5.93 -3.27
C ALA A 194 -22.13 5.30 -1.91
N ILE A 195 -20.91 4.78 -1.77
CA ILE A 195 -20.41 4.22 -0.50
C ILE A 195 -20.31 5.30 0.57
N LYS A 196 -19.76 6.47 0.25
CA LYS A 196 -19.64 7.59 1.18
C LYS A 196 -20.98 8.12 1.67
N ALA A 197 -22.04 7.96 0.88
CA ALA A 197 -23.39 8.33 1.29
C ALA A 197 -23.97 7.38 2.35
N THR A 198 -23.47 6.14 2.45
CA THR A 198 -23.96 5.12 3.40
C THR A 198 -22.98 4.86 4.55
N SER A 199 -21.70 5.09 4.32
CA SER A 199 -20.61 4.88 5.27
C SER A 199 -19.96 6.21 5.60
N ALA A 200 -19.96 6.58 6.87
CA ALA A 200 -19.21 7.73 7.37
C ALA A 200 -18.69 7.41 8.76
N THR A 201 -17.40 7.10 8.85
CA THR A 201 -16.75 6.92 10.14
C THR A 201 -16.52 8.25 10.85
N GLN A 202 -16.65 8.21 12.16
CA GLN A 202 -16.35 9.28 13.08
C GLN A 202 -14.94 9.11 13.65
N PRO A 203 -14.31 10.18 14.17
CA PRO A 203 -13.03 10.06 14.86
C PRO A 203 -13.03 8.98 15.96
N ALA A 204 -14.14 8.80 16.67
CA ALA A 204 -14.30 7.77 17.69
C ALA A 204 -14.15 6.33 17.16
N ASP A 205 -14.46 6.08 15.88
CA ASP A 205 -14.31 4.75 15.27
C ASP A 205 -12.83 4.36 15.07
N TYR A 206 -11.93 5.35 15.07
CA TYR A 206 -10.48 5.12 14.95
C TYR A 206 -9.78 5.04 16.30
N MET A 207 -10.40 5.56 17.35
CA MET A 207 -9.84 5.63 18.70
C MET A 207 -10.31 4.42 19.52
N THR A 208 -9.87 3.23 19.14
CA THR A 208 -10.29 1.96 19.74
C THR A 208 -9.42 1.50 20.90
N ALA A 209 -8.39 2.25 21.26
CA ALA A 209 -7.46 1.88 22.33
C ALA A 209 -8.20 1.76 23.68
N GLY A 210 -8.09 0.58 24.31
CA GLY A 210 -8.65 0.35 25.62
C GLY A 210 -7.90 1.13 26.71
N PRO A 211 -8.49 1.34 27.91
CA PRO A 211 -7.82 2.05 28.99
C PRO A 211 -6.45 1.48 29.36
N LEU A 212 -6.30 0.15 29.31
CA LEU A 212 -5.01 -0.52 29.57
C LEU A 212 -3.96 -0.18 28.51
N GLU A 213 -4.32 -0.21 27.24
CA GLU A 213 -3.41 0.12 26.13
C GLU A 213 -2.95 1.57 26.21
N ILE A 214 -3.89 2.48 26.51
CA ILE A 214 -3.59 3.90 26.75
C ILE A 214 -2.60 4.06 27.92
N GLN A 215 -2.79 3.36 29.04
CA GLN A 215 -1.87 3.45 30.18
C GLN A 215 -0.49 2.86 29.88
N LEU A 216 -0.40 1.77 29.11
CA LEU A 216 0.88 1.19 28.69
C LEU A 216 1.65 2.14 27.77
N GLU A 217 0.97 2.73 26.77
CA GLU A 217 1.58 3.71 25.88
C GLU A 217 2.00 4.97 26.65
N ALA A 218 1.14 5.49 27.52
CA ALA A 218 1.45 6.65 28.36
C ALA A 218 2.66 6.41 29.27
N SER A 219 2.79 5.21 29.84
CA SER A 219 3.96 4.81 30.65
C SER A 219 5.24 4.80 29.82
N GLU A 220 5.18 4.31 28.58
CA GLU A 220 6.33 4.27 27.68
C GLU A 220 6.75 5.67 27.23
N VAL A 221 5.79 6.54 26.88
CA VAL A 221 6.05 7.94 26.54
C VAL A 221 6.66 8.69 27.73
N ALA A 222 6.13 8.49 28.94
CA ALA A 222 6.67 9.06 30.17
C ALA A 222 8.14 8.65 30.39
N ARG A 223 8.45 7.36 30.19
CA ARG A 223 9.81 6.81 30.28
C ARG A 223 10.75 7.46 29.26
N ILE A 224 10.34 7.54 27.98
CA ILE A 224 11.13 8.16 26.91
C ILE A 224 11.41 9.63 27.20
N ARG A 225 10.42 10.36 27.75
CA ARG A 225 10.52 11.80 28.05
C ARG A 225 11.12 12.11 29.42
N SER A 226 11.44 11.08 30.22
CA SER A 226 11.90 11.24 31.60
C SER A 226 10.95 12.05 32.48
N VAL A 227 9.64 11.90 32.27
CA VAL A 227 8.58 12.54 33.07
C VAL A 227 7.96 11.48 34.00
N PRO A 228 7.61 11.80 35.27
CA PRO A 228 6.94 10.85 36.16
C PRO A 228 5.59 10.40 35.59
N PHE A 229 5.44 9.10 35.34
CA PHE A 229 4.18 8.51 34.92
C PHE A 229 3.12 8.60 36.03
N ARG A 230 1.91 9.04 35.69
CA ARG A 230 0.76 9.15 36.59
C ARG A 230 -0.28 8.07 36.24
N PRO A 231 -0.32 6.92 36.92
CA PRO A 231 -1.26 5.85 36.57
C PRO A 231 -2.71 6.27 36.84
N ASN A 232 -3.64 5.75 36.04
CA ASN A 232 -5.09 6.00 36.13
C ASN A 232 -5.50 7.47 35.96
N THR A 233 -4.61 8.33 35.45
CA THR A 233 -5.00 9.67 35.00
C THR A 233 -5.62 9.59 33.61
N LEU A 234 -6.73 10.29 33.43
CA LEU A 234 -7.35 10.51 32.11
C LEU A 234 -6.77 11.74 31.42
N ASP A 235 -6.11 12.64 32.15
CA ASP A 235 -5.45 13.79 31.57
C ASP A 235 -3.98 13.44 31.28
N LEU A 236 -3.68 13.21 30.00
CA LEU A 236 -2.34 12.90 29.51
C LEU A 236 -1.61 14.15 28.98
N THR A 237 -2.15 15.36 29.16
CA THR A 237 -1.53 16.58 28.64
C THR A 237 -0.14 16.85 29.22
N TYR A 238 0.16 16.35 30.43
CA TYR A 238 1.48 16.44 31.06
C TYR A 238 2.57 15.65 30.32
N LEU A 239 2.19 14.72 29.43
CA LEU A 239 3.12 13.97 28.60
C LEU A 239 3.51 14.74 27.34
N LEU A 240 2.77 15.78 26.96
CA LEU A 240 3.00 16.53 25.73
C LEU A 240 4.20 17.47 25.85
N ASN A 241 4.94 17.67 24.75
CA ASN A 241 5.99 18.69 24.67
C ASN A 241 5.41 20.01 24.13
N GLU A 242 6.19 21.09 24.21
CA GLU A 242 5.73 22.43 23.79
C GLU A 242 5.25 22.48 22.33
N ARG A 243 5.91 21.72 21.44
CA ARG A 243 5.52 21.64 20.03
C ARG A 243 4.16 20.96 19.86
N GLU A 244 3.91 19.86 20.58
CA GLU A 244 2.64 19.14 20.52
C GLU A 244 1.50 19.93 21.14
N VAL A 245 1.75 20.61 22.27
CA VAL A 245 0.80 21.54 22.89
C VAL A 245 0.42 22.63 21.88
N SER A 246 1.41 23.23 21.20
CA SER A 246 1.16 24.25 20.17
C SER A 246 0.35 23.69 19.00
N ALA A 247 0.66 22.48 18.55
CA ALA A 247 -0.08 21.82 17.47
C ALA A 247 -1.54 21.52 17.85
N ILE A 248 -1.80 21.12 19.11
CA ILE A 248 -3.17 20.93 19.61
C ILE A 248 -3.93 22.25 19.61
N HIS A 249 -3.30 23.35 20.04
CA HIS A 249 -3.94 24.67 19.99
C HIS A 249 -4.27 25.10 18.56
N GLU A 250 -3.35 24.92 17.61
CA GLU A 250 -3.58 25.24 16.19
C GLU A 250 -4.71 24.40 15.59
N LEU A 251 -4.78 23.11 15.94
CA LEU A 251 -5.88 22.23 15.55
C LEU A 251 -7.21 22.68 16.15
N ASP A 252 -7.25 22.98 17.45
CA ASP A 252 -8.44 23.48 18.15
C ASP A 252 -8.96 24.78 17.48
N ASP A 253 -8.07 25.71 17.14
CA ASP A 253 -8.41 26.95 16.44
C ASP A 253 -8.94 26.68 15.03
N THR A 254 -8.31 25.76 14.30
CA THR A 254 -8.76 25.35 12.96
C THR A 254 -10.15 24.71 13.01
N TYR A 255 -10.42 23.85 14.00
CA TYR A 255 -11.73 23.23 14.20
C TYR A 255 -12.81 24.26 14.53
N ARG A 256 -12.50 25.23 15.39
CA ARG A 256 -13.39 26.35 15.72
C ARG A 256 -13.69 27.22 14.50
N ALA A 257 -12.66 27.58 13.73
CA ALA A 257 -12.80 28.40 12.53
C ALA A 257 -13.68 27.74 11.46
N LYS A 258 -13.65 26.41 11.34
CA LYS A 258 -14.50 25.65 10.41
C LYS A 258 -15.95 25.48 10.86
N GLY A 259 -16.33 26.01 12.03
CA GLY A 259 -17.71 25.88 12.55
C GLY A 259 -18.07 24.46 12.99
N LEU A 260 -17.08 23.58 13.16
CA LEU A 260 -17.25 22.17 13.55
C LEU A 260 -17.30 21.97 15.08
N GLY A 261 -17.51 23.04 15.87
CA GLY A 261 -17.48 23.00 17.33
C GLY A 261 -18.84 23.13 18.02
N GLY A 262 -19.95 23.04 17.27
CA GLY A 262 -21.27 23.48 17.73
C GLY A 262 -22.18 22.42 18.37
N THR A 263 -21.80 21.13 18.39
CA THR A 263 -22.65 20.08 18.98
C THR A 263 -21.96 19.40 20.17
N ASN A 264 -22.70 19.12 21.24
CA ASN A 264 -22.20 18.49 22.48
C ASN A 264 -21.40 17.19 22.23
N ALA A 265 -21.71 16.45 21.17
CA ALA A 265 -20.99 15.25 20.76
C ALA A 265 -19.53 15.51 20.30
N GLN A 266 -19.24 16.71 19.79
CA GLN A 266 -17.89 17.11 19.35
C GLN A 266 -17.02 17.60 20.52
N GLN A 267 -17.62 18.16 21.57
CA GLN A 267 -16.91 18.44 22.82
C GLN A 267 -16.48 17.14 23.53
N GLU A 268 -17.28 16.08 23.46
CA GLU A 268 -16.88 14.74 23.95
C GLU A 268 -15.74 14.13 23.12
N SER A 269 -15.72 14.33 21.79
CA SER A 269 -14.61 13.88 20.94
C SER A 269 -13.29 14.63 21.23
N LEU A 270 -13.35 15.92 21.55
CA LEU A 270 -12.19 16.69 22.01
C LEU A 270 -11.71 16.26 23.39
N LEU A 271 -12.62 15.84 24.27
CA LEU A 271 -12.27 15.21 25.54
C LEU A 271 -11.64 13.82 25.34
N LEU A 272 -12.04 13.08 24.32
CA LEU A 272 -11.41 11.81 23.93
C LEU A 272 -10.00 11.99 23.33
N LEU A 273 -9.75 13.07 22.60
CA LEU A 273 -8.39 13.43 22.12
C LEU A 273 -7.46 13.94 23.24
N ARG A 274 -8.03 14.40 24.36
CA ARG A 274 -7.28 14.79 25.57
C ARG A 274 -7.09 13.62 26.55
N ARG A 275 -7.76 12.50 26.30
CA ARG A 275 -7.63 11.23 27.03
C ARG A 275 -6.64 10.30 26.35
#